data_AF-A0A2V8EMV6-F1
#
_entry.id   AF-A0A2V8EMV6-F1
#
_cell.length_a   1.000
_cell.length_b   1.000
_cell.length_c   1.000
_cell.angle_alpha   90.00
_cell.angle_beta   90.00
_cell.angle_gamma   90.00
#
_symmetry.space_group_name_H-M   'P 1'
#
loop_
_entity.id
_entity.type
_entity.pdbx_description
1 polymer ?
#
loop_
_entity_poly.entity_id
_entity_poly.type
_entity_poly.pdbx_seq_one_letter_code
_entity_poly.pdbx_strand_id
1 'polypeptide(L)'
;MDAVSRRDFLAGSALLLTARSYSRIVGANDRIQIGQIGCGHLAAGHRQMLKMSAETDPNLDLRSVCDIWSVNRERAADDAK
;
A
#
# COMPACT_ATOMS: atom_id res chain seq x y z
N MET A 1 27.08 15.71 -27.86
CA MET A 1 26.00 15.17 -27.02
C MET A 1 26.42 15.43 -25.59
N ASP A 2 25.91 16.50 -25.00
CA ASP A 2 26.32 16.90 -23.66
C ASP A 2 25.85 15.86 -22.65
N ALA A 3 26.79 15.35 -21.85
CA ALA A 3 26.52 14.35 -20.84
C ALA A 3 25.65 14.97 -19.75
N VAL A 4 24.43 14.48 -19.57
CA VAL A 4 23.55 14.89 -18.47
C VAL A 4 24.30 14.64 -17.16
N SER A 5 24.60 15.70 -16.42
CA SER A 5 25.33 15.56 -15.17
C SER A 5 24.41 14.93 -14.11
N ARG A 6 24.99 14.20 -13.16
CA ARG A 6 24.23 13.62 -12.05
C ARG A 6 23.45 14.69 -11.26
N ARG A 7 23.96 15.92 -11.19
CA ARG A 7 23.26 17.05 -10.55
C ARG A 7 22.03 17.46 -11.35
N ASP A 8 22.13 17.56 -12.66
CA ASP A 8 21.00 17.95 -13.51
C ASP A 8 19.91 16.87 -13.50
N PHE A 9 20.31 15.59 -13.43
CA PHE A 9 19.39 14.48 -13.24
C PHE A 9 18.66 14.53 -11.89
N LEU A 10 19.37 14.80 -10.79
CA LEU A 10 18.77 14.91 -9.45
C LEU A 10 17.91 16.17 -9.29
N ALA A 11 18.32 17.29 -9.89
CA ALA A 11 17.52 18.51 -9.91
C ALA A 11 16.23 18.33 -10.72
N GLY A 12 16.29 17.63 -11.86
CA GLY A 12 15.13 17.26 -12.66
C GLY A 12 14.19 16.26 -11.96
N SER A 13 14.74 15.31 -11.19
CA SER A 13 13.92 14.34 -10.43
C SER A 13 13.25 14.93 -9.20
N ALA A 14 13.87 15.92 -8.54
CA ALA A 14 13.24 16.68 -7.46
C ALA A 14 11.95 17.41 -7.93
N LEU A 15 11.89 17.84 -9.19
CA LEU A 15 10.69 18.42 -9.80
C LEU A 15 9.60 17.39 -10.14
N LEU A 16 9.96 16.11 -10.30
CA LEU A 16 9.02 15.00 -10.51
C LEU A 16 8.42 14.48 -9.20
N LEU A 17 9.08 14.73 -8.07
CA LEU A 17 8.59 14.42 -6.72
C LEU A 17 7.67 15.54 -6.23
N THR A 18 6.43 15.56 -6.73
CA THR A 18 5.39 16.49 -6.25
C THR A 18 5.27 16.49 -4.72
N ALA A 19 4.85 17.59 -4.10
CA ALA A 19 4.64 17.66 -2.64
C ALA A 19 3.75 16.53 -2.08
N ARG A 20 2.85 16.00 -2.93
CA ARG A 20 1.96 14.87 -2.65
C ARG A 20 2.67 13.50 -2.62
N SER A 21 3.81 13.32 -3.30
CA SER A 21 4.65 12.14 -3.09
C SER A 21 5.47 12.26 -1.81
N TYR A 22 5.93 13.47 -1.45
CA TYR A 22 6.66 13.70 -0.20
C TYR A 22 5.82 13.42 1.05
N SER A 23 4.53 13.79 1.05
CA SER A 23 3.63 13.48 2.17
C SER A 23 3.40 11.97 2.39
N ARG A 24 3.61 11.13 1.36
CA ARG A 24 3.51 9.66 1.48
C ARG A 24 4.76 9.04 2.10
N ILE A 25 5.91 9.70 1.98
CA ILE A 25 7.21 9.22 2.48
C ILE A 25 7.29 9.36 4.00
N VAL A 26 6.77 10.45 4.56
CA VAL A 26 6.78 10.65 6.01
C VAL A 26 5.94 9.56 6.70
N GLY A 27 6.56 8.85 7.64
CA GLY A 27 5.96 7.72 8.33
C GLY A 27 5.80 6.44 7.50
N ALA A 28 6.38 6.35 6.31
CA ALA A 28 6.27 5.14 5.47
C ALA A 28 6.97 3.93 6.11
N ASN A 29 8.09 4.13 6.80
CA ASN A 29 8.79 3.06 7.52
C ASN A 29 8.09 2.68 8.84
N ASP A 30 7.23 3.55 9.34
CA ASP A 30 6.49 3.31 10.57
C ASP A 30 5.22 2.49 10.29
N ARG A 31 4.83 2.27 9.03
CA ARG A 31 3.61 1.56 8.64
C ARG A 31 3.91 0.30 7.85
N ILE A 32 3.25 -0.80 8.20
CA ILE A 32 3.28 -2.06 7.46
C ILE A 32 1.99 -2.16 6.64
N GLN A 33 2.13 -2.00 5.33
CA GLN A 33 1.02 -2.13 4.38
C GLN A 33 0.92 -3.56 3.86
N ILE A 34 -0.25 -4.16 4.00
CA ILE A 34 -0.48 -5.57 3.70
C ILE A 34 -1.40 -5.68 2.48
N GLY A 35 -1.00 -6.50 1.51
CA GLY A 35 -1.82 -6.90 0.37
C GLY A 35 -2.20 -8.37 0.50
N GLN A 36 -3.50 -8.67 0.43
CA GLN A 36 -3.99 -10.04 0.49
C GLN A 36 -4.19 -10.61 -0.92
N ILE A 37 -3.69 -11.82 -1.16
CA ILE A 37 -3.89 -12.57 -2.41
C ILE A 37 -4.75 -13.80 -2.11
N GLY A 38 -5.85 -13.94 -2.87
CA GLY A 38 -6.89 -14.94 -2.65
C GLY A 38 -7.89 -14.49 -1.59
N CYS A 39 -9.18 -14.51 -1.94
CA CYS A 39 -10.29 -14.01 -1.15
C CYS A 39 -11.24 -15.14 -0.70
N GLY A 40 -10.69 -16.32 -0.41
CA GLY A 40 -11.42 -17.49 0.08
C GLY A 40 -11.67 -17.49 1.61
N HIS A 41 -12.09 -18.64 2.14
CA HIS A 41 -12.44 -18.80 3.56
C HIS A 41 -11.26 -18.53 4.51
N LEU A 42 -10.09 -19.10 4.24
CA LEU A 42 -8.88 -18.86 5.05
C LEU A 42 -8.46 -17.39 5.04
N ALA A 43 -8.59 -16.74 3.88
CA ALA A 43 -8.28 -15.33 3.73
C ALA A 43 -9.20 -14.45 4.57
N ALA A 44 -10.47 -14.82 4.76
CA ALA A 44 -11.39 -14.11 5.64
C ALA A 44 -10.92 -14.14 7.11
N GLY A 45 -10.43 -15.29 7.60
CA GLY A 45 -9.83 -15.39 8.93
C GLY A 45 -8.61 -14.50 9.10
N HIS A 46 -7.73 -14.44 8.09
CA HIS A 46 -6.58 -13.53 8.11
C HIS A 46 -6.99 -12.06 8.10
N ARG A 47 -8.03 -11.67 7.34
CA ARG A 47 -8.52 -10.28 7.37
C ARG A 47 -9.07 -9.92 8.74
N GLN A 48 -9.82 -10.83 9.37
CA GLN A 48 -10.34 -10.60 10.72
C GLN A 48 -9.21 -10.42 11.74
N MET A 49 -8.18 -11.28 11.68
CA MET A 49 -7.00 -11.14 12.52
C MET A 49 -6.32 -9.77 12.30
N LEU A 50 -6.13 -9.35 11.04
CA LEU A 50 -5.52 -8.06 10.73
C LEU A 50 -6.35 -6.87 11.24
N LYS A 51 -7.69 -6.93 11.16
CA LYS A 51 -8.57 -5.91 11.74
C LYS A 51 -8.34 -5.78 13.25
N MET A 52 -8.32 -6.91 13.97
CA MET A 52 -8.06 -6.92 15.41
C MET A 52 -6.64 -6.42 15.75
N SER A 53 -5.64 -6.75 14.92
CA SER A 53 -4.29 -6.24 15.11
C SER A 53 -4.19 -4.73 14.86
N ALA A 54 -4.93 -4.20 13.88
CA ALA A 54 -4.96 -2.76 13.59
C ALA A 54 -5.61 -1.93 14.72
N GLU A 55 -6.51 -2.53 15.52
CA GLU A 55 -7.07 -1.89 16.72
C GLU A 55 -6.02 -1.70 17.83
N THR A 56 -5.00 -2.56 17.88
CA THR A 56 -3.94 -2.52 18.90
C THR A 56 -2.66 -1.84 18.40
N ASP A 57 -2.36 -1.97 17.11
CA ASP A 57 -1.21 -1.33 16.46
C ASP A 57 -1.68 -0.57 15.19
N PRO A 58 -1.81 0.76 15.26
CA PRO A 58 -2.31 1.57 14.15
C PRO A 58 -1.35 1.60 12.95
N ASN A 59 -0.15 1.01 13.07
CA ASN A 59 0.81 0.92 11.99
C ASN A 59 0.50 -0.20 10.99
N LEU A 60 -0.39 -1.14 11.34
CA LEU A 60 -0.82 -2.23 10.48
C LEU A 60 -2.03 -1.80 9.63
N ASP A 61 -1.90 -1.90 8.30
CA ASP A 61 -2.94 -1.47 7.36
C ASP A 61 -3.16 -2.52 6.25
N LEU A 62 -4.37 -3.09 6.18
CA LEU A 62 -4.77 -3.95 5.06
C LEU A 62 -5.15 -3.07 3.86
N ARG A 63 -4.20 -2.88 2.96
CA ARG A 63 -4.31 -1.85 1.92
C ARG A 63 -5.00 -2.30 0.64
N SER A 64 -4.96 -3.59 0.35
CA SER A 64 -5.42 -4.14 -0.93
C SER A 64 -5.78 -5.63 -0.87
N VAL A 65 -6.68 -6.05 -1.76
CA VAL A 65 -7.05 -7.44 -1.98
C VAL A 65 -6.95 -7.79 -3.47
N CYS A 66 -6.62 -9.04 -3.77
CA CYS A 66 -6.51 -9.58 -5.12
C CYS A 66 -7.18 -10.95 -5.20
N ASP A 67 -8.02 -11.17 -6.22
CA ASP A 67 -8.58 -12.48 -6.57
C ASP A 67 -8.90 -12.51 -8.08
N ILE A 68 -8.90 -13.70 -8.66
CA ILE A 68 -9.31 -13.94 -10.05
C ILE A 68 -10.83 -13.82 -10.21
N TRP A 69 -11.58 -14.12 -9.14
CA TRP A 69 -13.04 -14.04 -9.10
C TRP A 69 -13.47 -12.65 -8.64
N SER A 70 -14.04 -11.86 -9.54
CA SER A 70 -14.46 -10.48 -9.28
C SER A 70 -15.41 -10.38 -8.08
N VAL A 71 -16.39 -11.27 -7.97
CA VAL A 71 -17.35 -11.31 -6.87
C VAL A 71 -16.66 -11.48 -5.51
N ASN A 72 -15.67 -12.37 -5.42
CA ASN A 72 -14.92 -12.58 -4.18
C ASN A 72 -14.02 -11.38 -3.86
N ARG A 73 -13.34 -10.86 -4.88
CA ARG A 73 -12.49 -9.66 -4.75
C ARG A 73 -13.29 -8.46 -4.27
N GLU A 74 -14.46 -8.20 -4.84
CA GLU A 74 -15.33 -7.07 -4.50
C GLU A 74 -15.88 -7.22 -3.09
N ARG A 75 -16.41 -8.40 -2.73
CA ARG A 75 -16.84 -8.70 -1.37
C ARG A 75 -15.70 -8.52 -0.35
N ALA A 76 -14.50 -9.00 -0.67
CA ALA A 76 -13.34 -8.86 0.22
C ALA A 76 -12.85 -7.42 0.29
N ALA A 77 -12.95 -6.63 -0.78
CA ALA A 77 -12.60 -5.22 -0.79
C ALA A 77 -13.58 -4.40 0.06
N ASP A 78 -14.87 -4.75 0.05
CA ASP A 78 -15.87 -4.13 0.92
C ASP A 78 -15.69 -4.53 2.40
N ASP A 79 -15.33 -5.79 2.66
CA ASP A 79 -14.98 -6.26 4.01
C ASP A 79 -13.66 -5.64 4.50
N ALA A 80 -12.70 -5.33 3.62
CA ALA A 80 -11.41 -4.74 4.00
C ALA A 80 -11.46 -3.23 4.30
N LYS A 81 -12.60 -2.56 4.06
CA LYS A 81 -12.83 -1.16 4.46
C LYS A 81 -13.04 -1.05 5.97
#